data_AF-A0A1F9ZSF2-F1
#
_entry.id   AF-A0A1F9ZSF2-F1
#
_cell.length_a   1.000
_cell.length_b   1.000
_cell.length_c   1.000
_cell.angle_alpha   90.00
_cell.angle_beta   90.00
_cell.angle_gamma   90.00
#
_symmetry.space_group_name_H-M   'P 1'
#
loop_
_entity.id
_entity.type
_entity.pdbx_description
1 polymer ?
#
loop_
_entity_poly.entity_id
_entity_poly.type
_entity_poly.pdbx_seq_one_letter_code
_entity_poly.pdbx_strand_id
1 'polypeptide(L)'
;MIDLYFSDFYAIATTVLVVLCLILSVRSLTSQREPRWGRVILSFIVLGTSVSFLSAMRDAYATPDALFAMTSLQSSVCSIAGMLMFLGGFLALFLRKQRRTLFLGITILFVFKVVVIEASRIAFLIGG
;
A
#
# COMPACT_ATOMS: atom_id res chain seq x y z
N MET A 1 -20.95 3.41 -7.06
CA MET A 1 -19.72 3.53 -6.24
C MET A 1 -19.36 2.24 -5.52
N ILE A 2 -20.32 1.49 -4.93
CA ILE A 2 -20.07 0.14 -4.38
C ILE A 2 -19.53 -0.81 -5.47
N ASP A 3 -20.08 -0.74 -6.69
CA ASP A 3 -19.57 -1.57 -7.80
C ASP A 3 -18.10 -1.29 -8.13
N LEU A 4 -17.56 -0.12 -7.81
CA LEU A 4 -16.14 0.18 -8.07
C LEU A 4 -15.18 -0.63 -7.20
N TYR A 5 -15.64 -0.99 -6.00
CA TYR A 5 -14.86 -1.66 -4.97
C TYR A 5 -15.23 -3.14 -4.85
N PHE A 6 -16.40 -3.54 -5.39
CA PHE A 6 -16.96 -4.88 -5.25
C PHE A 6 -17.39 -5.54 -6.57
N SER A 7 -17.11 -4.96 -7.74
CA SER A 7 -17.46 -5.57 -9.04
C SER A 7 -16.61 -6.78 -9.38
N ASP A 8 -15.34 -6.78 -8.98
CA ASP A 8 -14.36 -7.77 -9.39
C ASP A 8 -13.59 -8.32 -8.20
N PHE A 9 -13.15 -9.57 -8.30
CA PHE A 9 -12.36 -10.27 -7.30
C PHE A 9 -11.13 -9.47 -6.90
N TYR A 10 -10.44 -8.83 -7.85
CA TYR A 10 -9.27 -7.99 -7.58
C TYR A 10 -9.63 -6.73 -6.79
N ALA A 11 -10.80 -6.12 -7.00
CA ALA A 11 -11.28 -4.97 -6.25
C ALA A 11 -11.63 -5.34 -4.80
N ILE A 12 -12.27 -6.48 -4.61
CA ILE A 12 -12.59 -7.00 -3.28
C ILE A 12 -11.30 -7.34 -2.53
N ALA A 13 -10.39 -8.08 -3.17
CA ALA A 13 -9.13 -8.52 -2.57
C ALA A 13 -8.23 -7.33 -2.17
N THR A 14 -8.11 -6.31 -3.02
CA THR A 14 -7.36 -5.08 -2.70
C THR A 14 -7.98 -4.35 -1.52
N THR A 15 -9.30 -4.17 -1.50
CA THR A 15 -10.00 -3.48 -0.41
C THR A 15 -9.83 -4.20 0.93
N VAL A 16 -10.02 -5.53 0.95
CA VAL A 16 -9.82 -6.36 2.14
C VAL A 16 -8.38 -6.28 2.64
N LEU A 17 -7.39 -6.35 1.75
CA LEU A 17 -5.98 -6.27 2.13
C LEU A 17 -5.59 -4.88 2.64
N VAL A 18 -6.12 -3.80 2.07
CA VAL A 18 -5.91 -2.44 2.59
C VAL A 18 -6.47 -2.33 4.01
N VAL A 19 -7.69 -2.83 4.24
CA VAL A 19 -8.30 -2.84 5.58
C VAL A 19 -7.47 -3.65 6.56
N LEU A 20 -7.00 -4.84 6.16
CA LEU A 20 -6.10 -5.67 6.98
C LEU A 20 -4.80 -4.94 7.32
N CYS A 21 -4.17 -4.26 6.35
CA CYS A 21 -2.99 -3.43 6.58
C CYS A 21 -3.27 -2.32 7.59
N LEU A 22 -4.39 -1.61 7.46
CA LEU A 22 -4.78 -0.54 8.40
C LEU A 22 -5.02 -1.08 9.81
N ILE A 23 -5.74 -2.20 9.95
CA ILE A 23 -5.97 -2.85 11.24
C ILE A 23 -4.63 -3.27 11.86
N LEU A 24 -3.71 -3.85 11.08
CA LEU A 24 -2.39 -4.22 11.54
C LEU A 24 -1.56 -3.01 11.99
N SER A 25 -1.60 -1.90 11.24
CA SER A 25 -0.93 -0.65 11.61
C SER A 25 -1.46 -0.08 12.92
N VAL A 26 -2.78 0.08 13.03
CA VAL A 26 -3.42 0.61 14.24
C VAL A 26 -3.10 -0.29 15.43
N ARG A 27 -3.35 -1.59 15.31
CA ARG A 27 -3.08 -2.56 16.38
C ARG A 27 -1.61 -2.57 16.80
N SER A 28 -0.68 -2.47 15.86
CA SER A 28 0.75 -2.48 16.16
C SER A 28 1.23 -1.18 16.82
N LEU A 29 0.57 -0.06 16.57
CA LEU A 29 0.90 1.25 17.16
C LEU A 29 0.24 1.48 18.52
N THR A 30 -0.96 0.92 18.76
CA THR A 30 -1.74 1.09 20.00
C THR A 30 -1.59 -0.05 21.01
N SER A 31 -1.03 -1.20 20.61
CA SER A 31 -0.79 -2.32 21.52
C SER A 31 0.15 -1.91 22.67
N GLN A 32 -0.30 -2.11 23.91
CA GLN A 32 0.51 -1.92 25.11
C GLN A 32 1.63 -2.95 25.26
N ARG A 33 1.50 -4.12 24.60
CA ARG A 33 2.56 -5.13 24.53
C ARG A 33 3.53 -4.75 23.42
N GLU A 34 4.84 -4.81 23.71
CA GLU A 34 5.87 -4.64 22.69
C GLU A 34 5.65 -5.65 21.55
N PRO A 35 5.25 -5.21 20.36
CA PRO A 35 5.06 -6.12 19.26
C PRO A 35 6.42 -6.65 18.81
N ARG A 36 6.43 -7.84 18.23
CA ARG A 36 7.61 -8.38 17.54
C ARG A 36 7.83 -7.59 16.25
N TRP A 37 8.43 -6.40 16.38
CA TRP A 37 8.55 -5.39 15.32
C TRP A 37 9.10 -5.95 14.01
N GLY A 38 10.05 -6.89 14.05
CA GLY A 38 10.57 -7.54 12.84
C GLY A 38 9.48 -8.31 12.07
N ARG A 39 8.61 -9.04 12.76
CA ARG A 39 7.48 -9.75 12.12
C ARG A 39 6.43 -8.78 11.64
N VAL A 40 6.10 -7.75 12.41
CA VAL A 40 5.12 -6.74 12.02
C VAL A 40 5.55 -6.02 10.74
N ILE A 41 6.79 -5.56 10.68
CA ILE A 41 7.34 -4.86 9.51
C ILE A 41 7.37 -5.80 8.29
N LEU A 42 7.81 -7.05 8.48
CA LEU A 42 7.82 -8.04 7.40
C LEU A 42 6.41 -8.35 6.88
N SER A 43 5.44 -8.61 7.78
CA SER A 43 4.04 -8.81 7.41
C SER A 43 3.48 -7.60 6.67
N PHE A 44 3.81 -6.39 7.13
CA PHE A 44 3.33 -5.15 6.49
C PHE A 44 3.91 -4.95 5.09
N ILE A 45 5.18 -5.29 4.88
CA ILE A 45 5.79 -5.25 3.55
C ILE A 45 5.14 -6.28 2.64
N VAL A 46 5.01 -7.53 3.08
CA VAL A 46 4.39 -8.60 2.27
C VAL A 46 2.96 -8.24 1.89
N LEU A 47 2.15 -7.79 2.84
CA LEU A 47 0.77 -7.39 2.58
C LEU A 47 0.69 -6.12 1.72
N GLY A 48 1.52 -5.11 2.00
CA GLY A 48 1.56 -3.87 1.22
C GLY A 48 2.03 -4.06 -0.23
N THR A 49 2.99 -4.97 -0.46
CA THR A 49 3.39 -5.40 -1.80
C THR A 49 2.27 -6.16 -2.49
N SER A 50 1.58 -7.04 -1.77
CA SER A 50 0.41 -7.78 -2.31
C SER A 50 -0.73 -6.83 -2.73
N VAL A 51 -1.01 -5.80 -1.92
CA VAL A 51 -1.95 -4.71 -2.28
C VAL A 51 -1.50 -4.02 -3.56
N SER A 52 -0.22 -3.66 -3.66
CA SER A 52 0.31 -2.98 -4.85
C SER A 52 0.19 -3.86 -6.10
N PHE A 53 0.48 -5.15 -5.98
CA PHE A 53 0.37 -6.12 -7.07
C PHE A 53 -1.08 -6.31 -7.52
N LEU A 54 -2.01 -6.54 -6.59
CA LEU A 54 -3.42 -6.71 -6.92
C LEU A 54 -4.05 -5.43 -7.47
N SER A 55 -3.64 -4.25 -6.99
CA SER A 55 -4.07 -2.98 -7.59
C SER A 55 -3.54 -2.84 -9.02
N ALA A 56 -2.29 -3.22 -9.29
CA ALA A 56 -1.75 -3.21 -10.64
C ALA A 56 -2.48 -4.18 -11.59
N MET A 57 -2.83 -5.38 -11.10
CA MET A 57 -3.65 -6.33 -11.86
C MET A 57 -5.06 -5.80 -12.11
N ARG A 58 -5.69 -5.19 -11.10
CA ARG A 58 -7.03 -4.57 -11.21
C ARG A 58 -7.05 -3.43 -12.22
N ASP A 59 -6.03 -2.59 -12.22
CA ASP A 59 -5.95 -1.42 -13.10
C ASP A 59 -5.34 -1.74 -14.49
N ALA A 60 -5.22 -3.05 -14.81
CA ALA A 60 -4.65 -3.57 -16.06
C ALA A 60 -3.28 -2.95 -16.39
N TYR A 61 -2.46 -2.70 -15.37
CA TYR A 61 -1.17 -2.03 -15.48
C TYR A 61 -0.27 -2.74 -16.51
N ALA A 62 0.33 -1.97 -17.41
CA ALA A 62 1.15 -2.43 -18.55
C ALA A 62 0.40 -3.13 -19.71
N THR A 63 -0.92 -2.95 -19.81
CA THR A 63 -1.71 -3.29 -21.01
C THR A 63 -2.08 -2.03 -21.82
N PRO A 64 -2.48 -2.15 -23.10
CA PRO A 64 -2.89 -1.00 -23.93
C PRO A 64 -4.08 -0.22 -23.36
N ASP A 65 -4.96 -0.90 -22.60
CA ASP A 65 -6.14 -0.35 -21.93
C ASP A 65 -5.86 0.06 -20.46
N ALA A 66 -4.59 0.20 -20.08
CA ALA A 66 -4.21 0.49 -18.70
C ALA A 66 -4.76 1.86 -18.23
N LEU A 67 -5.41 1.84 -17.06
CA LEU A 67 -5.90 3.03 -16.36
C LEU A 67 -4.74 3.97 -15.94
N PHE A 68 -3.52 3.41 -15.87
CA PHE A 68 -2.27 4.15 -15.69
C PHE A 68 -1.28 3.79 -16.80
N ALA A 69 -0.95 4.77 -17.65
CA ALA A 69 0.23 4.66 -18.50
C ALA A 69 1.48 4.46 -17.63
N MET A 70 2.38 3.57 -18.05
CA MET A 70 3.61 3.23 -17.33
C MET A 70 4.49 4.47 -17.01
N THR A 71 4.29 5.56 -17.74
CA THR A 71 4.98 6.86 -17.65
C THR A 71 4.26 7.91 -16.82
N SER A 72 3.09 7.62 -16.22
CA SER A 72 2.36 8.61 -15.44
C SER A 72 3.12 9.01 -14.18
N LEU A 73 2.98 10.28 -13.77
CA LEU A 73 3.55 10.80 -12.52
C LEU A 73 3.10 9.96 -11.31
N GLN A 74 1.87 9.44 -11.33
CA GLN A 74 1.31 8.60 -10.27
C GLN A 74 2.06 7.28 -10.11
N SER A 75 2.40 6.62 -11.24
CA SER A 75 3.17 5.38 -11.21
C SER A 75 4.58 5.60 -10.65
N SER A 76 5.25 6.66 -11.09
CA SER A 76 6.57 7.05 -10.59
C SER A 76 6.56 7.31 -9.08
N VAL A 77 5.58 8.09 -8.60
CA VAL A 77 5.41 8.38 -7.16
C VAL A 77 5.12 7.10 -6.37
N CYS A 78 4.26 6.21 -6.87
CA CYS A 78 3.94 4.94 -6.23
C CYS A 78 5.12 3.96 -6.19
N SER A 79 5.99 4.00 -7.19
CA SER A 79 7.21 3.20 -7.27
C SER A 79 8.26 3.69 -6.28
N ILE A 80 8.52 5.01 -6.24
CA ILE A 80 9.42 5.64 -5.27
C ILE A 80 8.95 5.38 -3.84
N ALA A 81 7.66 5.56 -3.56
CA ALA A 81 7.09 5.26 -2.25
C ALA A 81 7.27 3.78 -1.87
N GLY A 82 7.06 2.86 -2.82
CA GLY A 82 7.31 1.42 -2.62
C GLY A 82 8.77 1.10 -2.31
N MET A 83 9.71 1.73 -3.03
CA MET A 83 11.14 1.59 -2.78
C MET A 83 11.53 2.11 -1.39
N LEU A 84 11.00 3.26 -0.97
CA LEU A 84 11.23 3.81 0.36
C LEU A 84 10.66 2.93 1.47
N MET A 85 9.51 2.30 1.26
CA MET A 85 8.96 1.32 2.20
C MET A 85 9.88 0.10 2.37
N PHE A 86 10.40 -0.44 1.26
CA PHE A 86 11.36 -1.55 1.28
C PHE A 86 12.66 -1.17 1.99
N LEU A 87 13.23 -0.01 1.66
CA LEU A 87 14.40 0.55 2.34
C LEU A 87 14.16 0.73 3.85
N GLY A 88 13.00 1.29 4.23
CA GLY A 88 12.61 1.45 5.63
C GLY A 88 12.51 0.12 6.36
N GLY A 89 11.97 -0.92 5.71
CA GLY A 89 11.90 -2.26 6.28
C GLY A 89 13.27 -2.93 6.41
N PHE A 90 14.12 -2.77 5.41
CA PHE A 90 15.49 -3.26 5.44
C PHE A 90 16.30 -2.59 6.55
N LEU A 91 16.21 -1.25 6.67
CA LEU A 91 16.83 -0.48 7.75
C LEU A 91 16.35 -0.94 9.13
N ALA A 92 15.08 -1.34 9.25
CA ALA A 92 14.52 -1.84 10.50
C ALA A 92 15.14 -3.16 10.98
N LEU A 93 15.81 -3.93 10.10
CA LEU A 93 16.58 -5.10 10.51
C LEU A 93 17.78 -4.71 11.37
N PHE A 94 18.48 -3.63 10.99
CA PHE A 94 19.68 -3.12 11.64
C PHE A 94 19.34 -2.17 12.81
N LEU A 95 18.39 -1.25 12.62
CA LEU A 95 18.05 -0.19 13.57
C LEU A 95 16.98 -0.64 14.58
N ARG A 96 17.33 -1.60 15.43
CA ARG A 96 16.38 -2.23 16.39
C ARG A 96 15.63 -1.24 17.29
N LYS A 97 16.31 -0.18 17.76
CA LYS A 97 15.74 0.84 18.64
C LYS A 97 14.77 1.79 17.93
N GLN A 98 14.89 1.96 16.61
CA GLN A 98 14.08 2.90 15.81
C GLN A 98 12.97 2.20 15.01
N ARG A 99 12.75 0.89 15.21
CA ARG A 99 11.77 0.10 14.46
C ARG A 99 10.35 0.68 14.48
N ARG A 100 9.94 1.26 15.61
CA ARG A 100 8.62 1.92 15.73
C ARG A 100 8.53 3.14 14.83
N THR A 101 9.54 4.00 14.81
CA THR A 101 9.60 5.19 13.95
C THR A 101 9.64 4.81 12.49
N LEU A 102 10.46 3.81 12.12
CA LEU A 102 10.53 3.29 10.77
C LEU A 102 9.17 2.70 10.34
N PHE A 103 8.52 1.91 11.20
CA PHE A 103 7.20 1.36 10.92
C PHE A 103 6.14 2.45 10.72
N LEU A 104 6.19 3.52 11.51
CA LEU A 104 5.30 4.68 11.36
C LEU A 104 5.53 5.37 10.01
N GLY A 105 6.79 5.59 9.61
CA GLY A 105 7.13 6.12 8.29
C GLY A 105 6.63 5.23 7.14
N ILE A 106 6.84 3.92 7.23
CA ILE A 106 6.33 2.94 6.26
C ILE A 106 4.80 2.98 6.18
N THR A 107 4.12 3.09 7.32
CA THR A 107 2.65 3.19 7.39
C THR A 107 2.15 4.47 6.71
N ILE A 108 2.78 5.62 6.98
CA ILE A 108 2.42 6.89 6.33
C ILE A 108 2.59 6.79 4.81
N LEU A 109 3.72 6.26 4.34
CA LEU A 109 3.97 6.07 2.91
C LEU A 109 2.95 5.12 2.27
N PHE A 110 2.57 4.05 2.98
CA PHE A 110 1.53 3.13 2.51
C PHE A 110 0.17 3.82 2.37
N VAL A 111 -0.28 4.54 3.40
CA VAL A 111 -1.55 5.26 3.37
C VAL A 111 -1.55 6.31 2.25
N PHE A 112 -0.47 7.07 2.14
CA PHE A 112 -0.30 8.03 1.05
C PHE A 112 -0.44 7.36 -0.33
N LYS A 113 0.24 6.22 -0.53
CA LYS A 113 0.16 5.47 -1.79
C LYS A 113 -1.25 4.98 -2.09
N VAL A 114 -1.97 4.44 -1.10
CA VAL A 114 -3.38 4.02 -1.25
C VAL A 114 -4.26 5.19 -1.65
N VAL A 115 -4.11 6.34 -0.98
CA VAL A 115 -4.87 7.57 -1.30
C VAL A 115 -4.59 8.04 -2.72
N VAL A 116 -3.32 8.07 -3.15
CA VAL A 116 -2.95 8.49 -4.51
C VAL A 116 -3.59 7.58 -5.56
N ILE A 117 -3.54 6.25 -5.36
CA ILE A 117 -4.14 5.28 -6.30
C ILE A 117 -5.65 5.47 -6.39
N GLU A 118 -6.34 5.51 -5.25
CA GLU A 118 -7.79 5.59 -5.20
C GLU A 118 -8.31 6.96 -5.67
N ALA A 119 -7.65 8.07 -5.29
CA ALA A 119 -7.99 9.40 -5.77
C ALA A 119 -7.80 9.53 -7.28
N SER A 120 -6.73 8.94 -7.83
CA SER A 120 -6.50 8.93 -9.28
C SER A 120 -7.59 8.17 -10.03
N ARG A 121 -8.08 7.04 -9.47
CA ARG A 121 -9.19 6.30 -10.07
C ARG A 121 -10.49 7.12 -10.05
N ILE A 122 -10.80 7.77 -8.92
CA ILE A 122 -11.98 8.63 -8.81
C ILE A 122 -11.89 9.79 -9.81
N ALA A 123 -10.72 10.42 -9.96
CA ALA A 123 -10.50 11.50 -10.92
C ALA A 123 -10.70 11.03 -12.37
N PHE A 124 -10.19 9.85 -12.73
CA PHE A 124 -10.37 9.28 -14.07
C PHE A 124 -11.86 9.00 -14.38
N LEU A 125 -12.64 8.56 -13.39
CA LEU A 125 -14.06 8.25 -13.57
C LEU A 125 -14.98 9.46 -13.59
N ILE A 126 -14.56 10.59 -13.00
CA ILE A 126 -15.34 11.85 -13.00
C ILE A 126 -14.97 12.71 -14.21
N GLY A 127 -13.73 12.63 -14.69
CA GLY A 127 -13.21 13.43 -15.79
C GLY A 127 -13.21 12.77 -17.17
N GLY A 128 -13.59 11.49 -17.27
CA GLY A 128 -13.83 10.77 -18.52
C GLY A 128 -15.32 10.73 -18.85
#